data_AF-Q6SPV1-F1
#
_entry.id   AF-Q6SPV1-F1
#
_cell.length_a   1.000
_cell.length_b   1.000
_cell.length_c   1.000
_cell.angle_alpha   90.00
_cell.angle_beta   90.00
_cell.angle_gamma   90.00
#
_symmetry.space_group_name_H-M   'P 1'
#
loop_
_entity.id
_entity.type
_entity.pdbx_description
1 polymer ?
#
loop_
_entity_poly.entity_id
_entity_poly.type
_entity_poly.pdbx_seq_one_letter_code
_entity_poly.pdbx_strand_id
1 'polypeptide(L)'
;YVGQEKLRPQSGWLPLAFGLDWSRPPRQQNSTSCFYAHTDQWRYETLDVKEILSPTAPAGPWDGALIDYNVRAERMGWLPSAPQLKQNPLTIAAKAAAAGLEVKDYVAQSLKSGDLAMSCEDPDAPENWPRNLFVWRSNLLGASGKGHEYFLKHLLGTQNGVMGKNLGEMGEKKPMDVAWHDEAPEGKLDLLVTLDFRMSTTCVYSDVVLPTATWYE
;
A
#
# COMPACT_ATOMS: atom_id res chain seq x y z
N TYR A 1 -16.58 -21.17 -8.23
CA TYR A 1 -16.52 -20.94 -6.78
C TYR A 1 -15.06 -20.71 -6.39
N VAL A 2 -14.76 -19.65 -5.63
CA VAL A 2 -13.40 -19.31 -5.13
C VAL A 2 -13.43 -19.25 -3.59
N GLY A 3 -13.15 -18.10 -2.97
CA GLY A 3 -13.40 -17.87 -1.54
C GLY A 3 -14.86 -17.56 -1.20
N GLN A 4 -15.14 -17.48 0.11
CA GLN A 4 -16.47 -17.17 0.66
C GLN A 4 -16.72 -15.66 0.69
N GLU A 5 -16.81 -15.02 -0.48
CA GLU A 5 -16.98 -13.56 -0.58
C GLU A 5 -18.41 -13.07 -0.24
N LYS A 6 -19.41 -13.92 -0.47
CA LYS A 6 -20.83 -13.53 -0.38
C LYS A 6 -21.31 -13.38 1.06
N LEU A 7 -21.08 -12.21 1.66
CA LEU A 7 -21.70 -11.78 2.90
C LEU A 7 -23.15 -11.31 2.60
N ARG A 8 -24.12 -12.19 2.87
CA ARG A 8 -25.53 -11.95 2.51
C ARG A 8 -26.11 -10.63 3.07
N PRO A 9 -25.97 -10.30 4.38
CA PRO A 9 -26.52 -9.07 4.95
C PRO A 9 -25.57 -7.86 4.77
N GLN A 10 -25.12 -7.58 3.54
CA GLN A 10 -24.07 -6.60 3.26
C GLN A 10 -24.35 -5.21 3.84
N SER A 11 -25.55 -4.66 3.59
CA SER A 11 -25.91 -3.30 4.02
C SER A 11 -26.05 -3.15 5.53
N GLY A 12 -26.34 -4.24 6.25
CA GLY A 12 -26.35 -4.24 7.72
C GLY A 12 -24.95 -4.33 8.32
N TRP A 13 -24.05 -5.08 7.68
CA TRP A 13 -22.68 -5.27 8.16
C TRP A 13 -21.75 -4.08 7.87
N LEU A 14 -21.86 -3.45 6.70
CA LEU A 14 -21.00 -2.33 6.29
C LEU A 14 -20.89 -1.18 7.32
N PRO A 15 -22.00 -0.62 7.86
CA PRO A 15 -21.89 0.47 8.82
C PRO A 15 -21.22 0.04 10.12
N LEU A 16 -21.50 -1.17 10.60
CA LEU A 16 -20.85 -1.74 11.79
C LEU A 16 -19.34 -1.92 11.58
N ALA A 17 -18.94 -2.52 10.45
CA ALA A 17 -17.55 -2.87 10.20
C ALA A 17 -16.64 -1.66 9.97
N PHE A 18 -17.18 -0.59 9.38
CA PHE A 18 -16.41 0.59 8.99
C PHE A 18 -16.77 1.86 9.78
N GLY A 19 -17.57 1.72 10.86
CA GLY A 19 -18.00 2.84 11.71
C GLY A 19 -18.83 3.91 10.98
N LEU A 20 -19.60 3.52 9.95
CA LEU A 20 -20.32 4.45 9.07
C LEU A 20 -21.61 5.01 9.69
N ASP A 21 -21.98 4.50 10.86
CA ASP A 21 -22.97 5.10 11.74
C ASP A 21 -22.41 6.33 12.49
N TRP A 22 -21.08 6.44 12.63
CA TRP A 22 -20.42 7.58 13.29
C TRP A 22 -19.74 8.56 12.33
N SER A 23 -19.02 8.05 11.32
CA SER A 23 -18.24 8.88 10.40
C SER A 23 -18.18 8.32 9.00
N ARG A 24 -18.13 9.17 7.98
CA ARG A 24 -18.04 8.78 6.57
C ARG A 24 -17.11 9.75 5.81
N PRO A 25 -16.33 9.26 4.83
CA PRO A 25 -16.12 7.86 4.42
C PRO A 25 -15.01 7.15 5.23
N PRO A 26 -14.91 5.80 5.18
CA PRO A 26 -13.75 5.07 5.70
C PRO A 26 -12.57 5.14 4.72
N ARG A 27 -11.38 4.70 5.14
CA ARG A 27 -10.20 4.54 4.26
C ARG A 27 -10.05 3.09 3.82
N GLN A 28 -10.72 2.71 2.74
CA GLN A 28 -10.53 1.41 2.10
C GLN A 28 -9.32 1.46 1.17
N GLN A 29 -8.61 0.32 1.04
CA GLN A 29 -7.46 0.19 0.14
C GLN A 29 -7.45 -1.17 -0.56
N ASN A 30 -7.03 -1.21 -1.83
CA ASN A 30 -6.83 -2.46 -2.56
C ASN A 30 -5.44 -3.04 -2.24
N SER A 31 -5.40 -4.20 -1.58
CA SER A 31 -4.17 -4.73 -0.98
C SER A 31 -3.07 -5.10 -1.98
N THR A 32 -3.41 -5.45 -3.22
CA THR A 32 -2.39 -5.80 -4.24
C THR A 32 -1.46 -4.62 -4.49
N SER A 33 -2.00 -3.43 -4.77
CA SER A 33 -1.18 -2.23 -4.98
C SER A 33 -0.46 -1.80 -3.71
N CYS A 34 -1.14 -1.90 -2.56
CA CYS A 34 -0.56 -1.59 -1.26
C CYS A 34 0.71 -2.43 -0.97
N PHE A 35 0.62 -3.74 -1.10
CA PHE A 35 1.77 -4.62 -0.84
C PHE A 35 2.80 -4.57 -1.96
N TYR A 36 2.38 -4.38 -3.22
CA TYR A 36 3.34 -4.18 -4.31
C TYR A 36 4.26 -2.99 -4.05
N ALA A 37 3.70 -1.88 -3.56
CA ALA A 37 4.44 -0.68 -3.17
C ALA A 37 5.25 -0.87 -1.88
N HIS A 38 4.62 -1.33 -0.79
CA HIS A 38 5.23 -1.30 0.56
C HIS A 38 6.05 -2.53 0.93
N THR A 39 6.08 -3.55 0.07
CA THR A 39 7.06 -4.64 0.15
C THR A 39 8.10 -4.53 -0.96
N ASP A 40 8.12 -3.41 -1.68
CA ASP A 40 9.10 -3.07 -2.72
C ASP A 40 9.22 -4.09 -3.86
N GLN A 41 8.20 -4.91 -4.07
CA GLN A 41 8.18 -5.88 -5.16
C GLN A 41 8.32 -5.21 -6.53
N TRP A 42 7.83 -3.97 -6.65
CA TRP A 42 7.99 -3.13 -7.84
C TRP A 42 9.44 -2.88 -8.24
N ARG A 43 10.38 -2.95 -7.30
CA ARG A 43 11.81 -2.75 -7.54
C ARG A 43 12.48 -3.93 -8.25
N TYR A 44 11.76 -5.04 -8.39
CA TYR A 44 12.23 -6.29 -8.99
C TYR A 44 11.32 -6.73 -10.15
N GLU A 45 10.52 -5.80 -10.67
CA GLU A 45 9.59 -6.09 -11.76
C GLU A 45 10.32 -6.52 -13.02
N THR A 46 9.81 -7.56 -13.69
CA THR A 46 10.40 -8.07 -14.93
C THR A 46 9.47 -7.94 -16.12
N LEU A 47 8.18 -7.65 -15.90
CA LEU A 47 7.22 -7.47 -16.98
C LEU A 47 7.23 -6.02 -17.48
N ASP A 48 7.67 -5.80 -18.72
CA ASP A 48 7.54 -4.49 -19.37
C ASP A 48 6.13 -4.32 -19.95
N VAL A 49 5.57 -3.12 -19.82
CA VAL A 49 4.24 -2.76 -20.36
C VAL A 49 4.16 -2.99 -21.87
N LYS A 50 5.27 -2.84 -22.60
CA LYS A 50 5.34 -3.12 -24.04
C LYS A 50 5.02 -4.56 -24.39
N GLU A 51 5.26 -5.50 -23.49
CA GLU A 51 4.98 -6.93 -23.71
C GLU A 51 3.48 -7.24 -23.66
N ILE A 52 2.70 -6.41 -22.98
CA ILE A 52 1.24 -6.57 -22.81
C ILE A 52 0.42 -5.53 -23.58
N LEU A 53 1.09 -4.57 -24.24
CA LEU A 53 0.44 -3.56 -25.06
C LEU A 53 -0.06 -4.19 -26.37
N SER A 54 -1.31 -3.89 -26.75
CA SER A 54 -1.85 -4.34 -28.04
C SER A 54 -0.98 -3.83 -29.20
N PRO A 55 -0.70 -4.65 -30.24
CA PRO A 55 0.00 -4.19 -31.44
C PRO A 55 -0.78 -3.10 -32.21
N THR A 56 -2.07 -2.92 -31.90
CA THR A 56 -2.94 -1.88 -32.48
C THR A 56 -3.21 -0.71 -31.53
N ALA A 57 -2.51 -0.64 -30.38
CA ALA A 57 -2.63 0.49 -29.47
C ALA A 57 -2.30 1.81 -30.21
N PRO A 58 -3.05 2.90 -29.95
CA PRO A 58 -2.72 4.20 -30.53
C PRO A 58 -1.35 4.66 -30.06
N ALA A 59 -0.68 5.51 -30.84
CA ALA A 59 0.58 6.12 -30.40
C ALA A 59 0.37 6.89 -29.08
N GLY A 60 1.25 6.69 -28.11
CA GLY A 60 1.14 7.29 -26.78
C GLY A 60 2.31 6.93 -25.86
N PRO A 61 2.42 7.59 -24.70
CA PRO A 61 3.47 7.35 -23.71
C PRO A 61 3.18 6.07 -22.92
N TRP A 62 3.37 4.91 -23.57
CA TRP A 62 3.14 3.58 -23.01
C TRP A 62 4.34 2.97 -22.29
N ASP A 63 5.34 3.79 -21.95
CA ASP A 63 6.66 3.34 -21.50
C ASP A 63 6.86 3.46 -19.98
N GLY A 64 5.82 3.76 -19.20
CA GLY A 64 5.90 3.76 -17.73
C GLY A 64 6.12 2.35 -17.16
N ALA A 65 6.74 2.27 -15.99
CA ALA A 65 6.78 1.03 -15.21
C ALA A 65 5.37 0.68 -14.69
N LEU A 66 5.13 -0.58 -14.31
CA LEU A 66 3.80 -0.99 -13.80
C LEU A 66 3.35 -0.17 -12.58
N ILE A 67 4.27 0.20 -11.69
CA ILE A 67 3.94 1.07 -10.55
C ILE A 67 3.54 2.49 -10.98
N ASP A 68 4.09 3.03 -12.08
CA ASP A 68 3.73 4.34 -12.60
C ASP A 68 2.25 4.39 -13.01
N TYR A 69 1.75 3.30 -13.61
CA TYR A 69 0.33 3.18 -13.94
C TYR A 69 -0.56 3.14 -12.69
N ASN A 70 -0.08 2.57 -11.58
CA ASN A 70 -0.80 2.58 -10.32
C ASN A 70 -0.89 4.00 -9.75
N VAL A 71 0.23 4.73 -9.70
CA VAL A 71 0.28 6.14 -9.25
C VAL A 71 -0.60 7.04 -10.11
N ARG A 72 -0.57 6.86 -11.44
CA ARG A 72 -1.46 7.53 -12.38
C ARG A 72 -2.93 7.25 -12.06
N ALA A 73 -3.29 6.01 -11.81
CA ALA A 73 -4.66 5.62 -11.46
C ALA A 73 -5.09 6.23 -10.11
N GLU A 74 -4.22 6.23 -9.12
CA GLU A 74 -4.46 6.83 -7.80
C GLU A 74 -4.73 8.33 -7.90
N ARG A 75 -3.87 9.11 -8.57
CA ARG A 75 -4.06 10.57 -8.71
C ARG A 75 -5.28 10.97 -9.54
N MET A 76 -5.77 10.08 -10.41
CA MET A 76 -7.01 10.26 -11.16
C MET A 76 -8.27 9.81 -10.40
N GLY A 77 -8.11 9.30 -9.17
CA GLY A 77 -9.22 8.79 -8.35
C GLY A 77 -9.80 7.47 -8.84
N TRP A 78 -9.06 6.71 -9.65
CA TRP A 78 -9.48 5.37 -10.11
C TRP A 78 -9.21 4.30 -9.06
N LEU A 79 -8.12 4.45 -8.30
CA LEU A 79 -7.74 3.57 -7.19
C LEU A 79 -7.57 4.38 -5.90
N PRO A 80 -7.81 3.76 -4.73
CA PRO A 80 -7.44 4.35 -3.45
C PRO A 80 -5.92 4.35 -3.21
N SER A 81 -5.49 5.20 -2.26
CA SER A 81 -4.10 5.32 -1.81
C SER A 81 -4.01 5.08 -0.31
N ALA A 82 -2.98 4.37 0.15
CA ALA A 82 -2.66 4.23 1.57
C ALA A 82 -1.14 4.04 1.79
N PRO A 83 -0.46 4.96 2.50
CA PRO A 83 -0.92 6.30 2.91
C PRO A 83 -1.40 7.18 1.73
N GLN A 84 -2.17 8.23 2.02
CA GLN A 84 -2.81 9.06 0.98
C GLN A 84 -1.94 10.24 0.54
N LEU A 85 -1.41 10.98 1.51
CA LEU A 85 -0.66 12.22 1.31
C LEU A 85 0.65 12.13 2.05
N LYS A 86 1.71 12.71 1.47
CA LYS A 86 3.06 12.75 2.08
C LYS A 86 3.11 13.45 3.43
N GLN A 87 2.08 14.22 3.76
CA GLN A 87 1.95 14.95 5.00
C GLN A 87 0.81 14.40 5.85
N ASN A 88 0.94 14.52 7.18
CA ASN A 88 -0.12 14.08 8.09
C ASN A 88 -1.45 14.79 7.77
N PRO A 89 -2.50 14.05 7.34
CA PRO A 89 -3.75 14.63 6.86
C PRO A 89 -4.50 15.41 7.94
N LEU A 90 -4.23 15.16 9.23
CA LEU A 90 -4.85 15.88 10.34
C LEU A 90 -4.34 17.33 10.47
N THR A 91 -3.21 17.65 9.85
CA THR A 91 -2.63 19.01 9.90
C THR A 91 -3.16 19.93 8.79
N ILE A 92 -3.80 19.37 7.77
CA ILE A 92 -4.22 20.08 6.55
C ILE A 92 -5.26 21.15 6.85
N ALA A 93 -6.19 20.90 7.78
CA ALA A 93 -7.23 21.87 8.14
C ALA A 93 -6.63 23.16 8.72
N ALA A 94 -5.60 23.04 9.57
CA ALA A 94 -4.90 24.19 10.14
C ALA A 94 -4.13 24.98 9.07
N LYS A 95 -3.50 24.28 8.11
CA LYS A 95 -2.80 24.92 6.97
C LYS A 95 -3.74 25.66 6.05
N ALA A 96 -4.89 25.07 5.73
CA ALA A 96 -5.94 25.71 4.93
C ALA A 96 -6.47 26.98 5.61
N ALA A 97 -6.74 26.91 6.92
CA ALA A 97 -7.18 28.07 7.71
C ALA A 97 -6.14 29.19 7.72
N ALA A 98 -4.85 28.87 7.87
CA ALA A 98 -3.76 29.84 7.82
C ALA A 98 -3.61 30.50 6.44
N ALA A 99 -3.95 29.79 5.37
CA ALA A 99 -3.96 30.30 4.00
C ALA A 99 -5.26 31.06 3.64
N GLY A 100 -6.25 31.10 4.53
CA GLY A 100 -7.56 31.71 4.25
C GLY A 100 -8.37 30.96 3.20
N LEU A 101 -8.17 29.65 3.06
CA LEU A 101 -8.82 28.80 2.08
C LEU A 101 -9.69 27.72 2.75
N GLU A 102 -10.75 27.30 2.07
CA GLU A 102 -11.47 26.08 2.41
C GLU A 102 -10.57 24.85 2.19
N VAL A 103 -10.72 23.81 3.02
CA VAL A 103 -9.83 22.63 3.00
C VAL A 103 -9.78 21.96 1.63
N LYS A 104 -10.93 21.81 0.97
CA LYS A 104 -11.01 21.19 -0.37
C LYS A 104 -10.22 21.98 -1.43
N ASP A 105 -10.23 23.31 -1.33
CA ASP A 105 -9.62 24.20 -2.30
C ASP A 105 -8.10 24.27 -2.04
N TYR A 106 -7.71 24.32 -0.75
CA TYR A 106 -6.32 24.20 -0.34
C TYR A 106 -5.68 22.90 -0.84
N VAL A 107 -6.34 21.75 -0.66
CA VAL A 107 -5.81 20.45 -1.11
C VAL A 107 -5.65 20.43 -2.64
N ALA A 108 -6.68 20.83 -3.39
CA ALA A 108 -6.61 20.84 -4.85
C ALA A 108 -5.52 21.79 -5.38
N GLN A 109 -5.40 22.98 -4.79
CA GLN A 109 -4.36 23.96 -5.15
C GLN A 109 -2.96 23.47 -4.76
N SER A 110 -2.80 22.87 -3.58
CA SER A 110 -1.50 22.38 -3.08
C SER A 110 -1.01 21.19 -3.88
N LEU A 111 -1.90 20.26 -4.26
CA LEU A 111 -1.55 19.16 -5.17
C LEU A 111 -1.15 19.67 -6.55
N LYS A 112 -1.86 20.69 -7.08
CA LYS A 112 -1.55 21.26 -8.39
C LYS A 112 -0.22 22.04 -8.42
N SER A 113 0.13 22.70 -7.32
CA SER A 113 1.37 23.46 -7.19
C SER A 113 2.58 22.61 -6.79
N GLY A 114 2.35 21.45 -6.17
CA GLY A 114 3.39 20.58 -5.63
C GLY A 114 3.71 20.81 -4.14
N ASP A 115 3.06 21.77 -3.49
CA ASP A 115 3.18 22.01 -2.04
C ASP A 115 2.66 20.83 -1.20
N LEU A 116 1.77 20.03 -1.79
CA LEU A 116 1.29 18.76 -1.28
C LEU A 116 1.56 17.69 -2.33
N ALA A 117 2.05 16.54 -1.91
CA ALA A 117 2.34 15.39 -2.77
C ALA A 117 1.54 14.17 -2.30
N MET A 118 1.22 13.28 -3.24
CA MET A 118 0.62 11.98 -2.91
C MET A 118 1.71 11.04 -2.38
N SER A 119 1.38 10.22 -1.39
CA SER A 119 2.38 9.29 -0.80
C SER A 119 2.89 8.25 -1.80
N CYS A 120 2.06 7.88 -2.78
CA CYS A 120 2.41 6.87 -3.79
C CYS A 120 3.47 7.33 -4.80
N GLU A 121 3.76 8.63 -4.89
CA GLU A 121 4.85 9.17 -5.72
C GLU A 121 6.23 8.85 -5.12
N ASP A 122 6.31 8.49 -3.83
CA ASP A 122 7.54 8.20 -3.11
C ASP A 122 7.28 7.19 -1.97
N PRO A 123 6.92 5.92 -2.28
CA PRO A 123 6.56 4.92 -1.28
C PRO A 123 7.74 4.45 -0.43
N ASP A 124 8.96 4.83 -0.82
CA ASP A 124 10.20 4.51 -0.10
C ASP A 124 10.60 5.61 0.90
N ALA A 125 9.98 6.79 0.86
CA ALA A 125 10.18 7.80 1.89
C ALA A 125 9.56 7.38 3.25
N PRO A 126 10.30 7.50 4.37
CA PRO A 126 9.85 7.06 5.70
C PRO A 126 8.49 7.63 6.15
N GLU A 127 8.15 8.84 5.77
CA GLU A 127 6.87 9.48 6.06
C GLU A 127 5.67 8.81 5.34
N ASN A 128 5.93 8.02 4.29
CA ASN A 128 4.94 7.34 3.47
C ASN A 128 4.76 5.86 3.80
N TRP A 129 5.44 5.35 4.84
CA TRP A 129 5.34 3.93 5.21
C TRP A 129 4.12 3.63 6.06
N PRO A 130 3.47 2.46 5.87
CA PRO A 130 2.62 1.90 6.92
C PRO A 130 3.51 1.51 8.10
N ARG A 131 3.27 2.13 9.26
CA ARG A 131 4.10 1.93 10.47
C ARG A 131 3.56 0.85 11.40
N ASN A 132 2.25 0.67 11.43
CA ASN A 132 1.58 -0.27 12.33
C ASN A 132 0.65 -1.15 11.51
N LEU A 133 0.77 -2.48 11.68
CA LEU A 133 -0.08 -3.44 10.99
C LEU A 133 -0.73 -4.40 12.00
N PHE A 134 -2.05 -4.48 11.93
CA PHE A 134 -2.83 -5.48 12.64
C PHE A 134 -3.24 -6.60 11.70
N VAL A 135 -2.96 -7.84 12.07
CA VAL A 135 -3.35 -9.03 11.32
C VAL A 135 -4.24 -9.89 12.22
N TRP A 136 -5.48 -10.10 11.82
CA TRP A 136 -6.39 -11.01 12.52
C TRP A 136 -7.19 -11.82 11.51
N ARG A 137 -7.54 -13.06 11.88
CA ARG A 137 -8.26 -13.99 11.01
C ARG A 137 -7.57 -14.20 9.65
N SER A 138 -6.25 -14.03 9.60
CA SER A 138 -5.42 -14.14 8.41
C SER A 138 -4.05 -14.69 8.80
N ASN A 139 -3.47 -15.52 7.93
CA ASN A 139 -2.07 -15.92 8.01
C ASN A 139 -1.31 -15.28 6.84
N LEU A 140 -1.17 -13.95 6.87
CA LEU A 140 -0.61 -13.17 5.77
C LEU A 140 0.77 -13.68 5.34
N LEU A 141 1.69 -13.84 6.30
CA LEU A 141 3.07 -14.22 6.02
C LEU A 141 3.24 -15.71 5.72
N GLY A 142 2.26 -16.55 6.06
CA GLY A 142 2.34 -18.00 5.82
C GLY A 142 1.37 -18.55 4.79
N ALA A 143 0.57 -17.71 4.13
CA ALA A 143 -0.41 -18.17 3.15
C ALA A 143 -0.65 -17.19 2.00
N SER A 144 -1.12 -15.97 2.28
CA SER A 144 -1.60 -15.07 1.22
C SER A 144 -0.56 -14.08 0.70
N GLY A 145 0.56 -13.87 1.39
CA GLY A 145 1.64 -12.96 1.01
C GLY A 145 2.45 -13.51 -0.17
N LYS A 146 2.12 -13.08 -1.39
CA LYS A 146 2.93 -13.36 -2.58
C LYS A 146 4.20 -12.51 -2.50
N GLY A 147 5.33 -13.10 -2.84
CA GLY A 147 6.63 -12.47 -2.60
C GLY A 147 7.03 -12.48 -1.13
N HIS A 148 6.90 -13.62 -0.45
CA HIS A 148 7.17 -13.79 0.98
C HIS A 148 8.49 -13.15 1.44
N GLU A 149 9.59 -13.41 0.72
CA GLU A 149 10.91 -12.87 1.06
C GLU A 149 10.97 -11.33 0.99
N TYR A 150 10.15 -10.70 0.15
CA TYR A 150 10.06 -9.25 0.07
C TYR A 150 9.29 -8.66 1.27
N PHE A 151 8.30 -9.37 1.80
CA PHE A 151 7.69 -9.01 3.08
C PHE A 151 8.74 -9.07 4.20
N LEU A 152 9.53 -10.14 4.28
CA LEU A 152 10.57 -10.27 5.30
C LEU A 152 11.62 -9.16 5.19
N LYS A 153 12.11 -8.88 3.99
CA LYS A 153 13.12 -7.85 3.72
C LYS A 153 12.59 -6.43 3.97
N HIS A 154 11.60 -6.02 3.20
CA HIS A 154 11.21 -4.61 3.10
C HIS A 154 10.21 -4.20 4.17
N LEU A 155 9.29 -5.09 4.55
CA LEU A 155 8.27 -4.77 5.52
C LEU A 155 8.73 -5.04 6.97
N LEU A 156 9.36 -6.19 7.21
CA LEU A 156 9.78 -6.62 8.56
C LEU A 156 11.24 -6.30 8.89
N GLY A 157 12.13 -6.19 7.90
CA GLY A 157 13.55 -5.94 8.15
C GLY A 157 14.30 -7.14 8.74
N THR A 158 13.84 -8.36 8.44
CA THR A 158 14.48 -9.60 8.91
C THR A 158 15.39 -10.20 7.85
N GLN A 159 16.12 -11.25 8.23
CA GLN A 159 16.76 -12.14 7.27
C GLN A 159 15.72 -12.62 6.24
N ASN A 160 16.17 -12.73 5.00
CA ASN A 160 15.35 -13.06 3.84
C ASN A 160 16.19 -13.82 2.80
N GLY A 161 15.50 -14.46 1.86
CA GLY A 161 16.07 -15.23 0.76
C GLY A 161 15.91 -14.58 -0.62
N VAL A 162 15.83 -13.25 -0.71
CA VAL A 162 15.77 -12.55 -2.01
C VAL A 162 17.11 -12.77 -2.75
N MET A 163 17.08 -13.52 -3.86
CA MET A 163 18.26 -13.81 -4.67
C MET A 163 18.43 -12.88 -5.88
N GLY A 164 17.32 -12.28 -6.35
CA GLY A 164 17.31 -11.41 -7.52
C GLY A 164 17.90 -10.04 -7.22
N LYS A 165 18.57 -9.47 -8.22
CA LYS A 165 19.01 -8.06 -8.20
C LYS A 165 17.81 -7.16 -8.48
N ASN A 166 17.79 -5.97 -7.87
CA ASN A 166 16.77 -4.98 -8.19
C ASN A 166 17.06 -4.29 -9.54
N LEU A 167 16.09 -3.54 -10.08
CA LEU A 167 16.21 -2.83 -11.36
C LEU A 167 17.46 -1.93 -11.42
N GLY A 168 17.79 -1.23 -10.34
CA GLY A 168 18.97 -0.37 -10.27
C GLY A 168 20.28 -1.14 -10.38
N GLU A 169 20.40 -2.27 -9.69
CA GLU A 169 21.58 -3.15 -9.76
C GLU A 169 21.74 -3.86 -11.11
N MET A 170 20.64 -4.10 -11.81
CA MET A 170 20.64 -4.66 -13.15
C MET A 170 20.90 -3.60 -14.24
N GLY A 171 20.84 -2.31 -13.89
CA GLY A 171 20.92 -1.21 -14.86
C GLY A 171 19.67 -1.11 -15.75
N GLU A 172 18.54 -1.65 -15.29
CA GLU A 172 17.27 -1.65 -16.00
C GLU A 172 16.53 -0.32 -15.86
N LYS A 173 15.47 -0.15 -16.65
CA LYS A 173 14.66 1.07 -16.64
C LYS A 173 13.98 1.26 -15.27
N LYS A 174 14.26 2.40 -14.63
CA LYS A 174 13.61 2.87 -13.40
C LYS A 174 12.21 3.47 -13.70
N PRO A 175 11.28 3.52 -12.73
CA PRO A 175 9.99 4.21 -12.90
C PRO A 175 10.17 5.70 -13.20
N MET A 176 9.13 6.30 -13.78
CA MET A 176 9.11 7.72 -14.18
C MET A 176 8.31 8.60 -13.23
N ASP A 177 7.22 8.09 -12.66
CA ASP A 177 6.32 8.81 -11.75
C ASP A 177 6.60 8.49 -10.27
N VAL A 178 7.43 7.47 -9.99
CA VAL A 178 7.81 7.05 -8.63
C VAL A 178 9.29 7.35 -8.37
N ALA A 179 9.57 7.95 -7.22
CA ALA A 179 10.93 8.22 -6.77
C ALA A 179 11.73 6.92 -6.58
N TRP A 180 12.93 6.89 -7.15
CA TRP A 180 13.88 5.78 -6.95
C TRP A 180 14.97 6.19 -5.96
N HIS A 181 15.09 5.42 -4.88
CA HIS A 181 16.21 5.50 -3.94
C HIS A 181 17.18 4.35 -4.22
N ASP A 182 18.49 4.60 -4.31
CA ASP A 182 19.44 3.55 -4.69
C ASP A 182 19.53 2.43 -3.64
N GLU A 183 19.49 2.79 -2.35
CA GLU A 183 19.31 1.84 -1.26
C GLU A 183 17.81 1.64 -1.01
N ALA A 184 17.35 0.40 -1.16
CA ALA A 184 15.95 0.06 -0.89
C ALA A 184 15.71 0.03 0.64
N PRO A 185 14.61 0.64 1.13
CA PRO A 185 14.28 0.60 2.55
C PRO A 185 13.97 -0.81 3.04
N GLU A 186 14.38 -1.10 4.28
CA GLU A 186 14.10 -2.36 4.98
C GLU A 186 13.43 -2.07 6.32
N GLY A 187 12.56 -2.96 6.79
CA GLY A 187 11.87 -2.81 8.08
C GLY A 187 10.92 -1.60 8.14
N LYS A 188 10.02 -1.46 7.16
CA LYS A 188 9.05 -0.35 7.11
C LYS A 188 8.05 -0.35 8.27
N LEU A 189 7.73 -1.51 8.86
CA LEU A 189 6.85 -1.61 10.03
C LEU A 189 7.62 -1.35 11.33
N ASP A 190 7.03 -0.51 12.18
CA ASP A 190 7.45 -0.32 13.56
C ASP A 190 6.78 -1.33 14.51
N LEU A 191 5.59 -1.82 14.15
CA LEU A 191 4.81 -2.75 14.98
C LEU A 191 3.91 -3.68 14.13
N LEU A 192 4.09 -4.99 14.31
CA LEU A 192 3.22 -6.05 13.80
C LEU A 192 2.50 -6.75 14.95
N VAL A 193 1.17 -6.61 14.99
CA VAL A 193 0.30 -7.27 15.98
C VAL A 193 -0.54 -8.34 15.29
N THR A 194 -0.47 -9.58 15.78
CA THR A 194 -1.28 -10.68 15.26
C THR A 194 -2.24 -11.25 16.31
N LEU A 195 -3.50 -11.45 15.92
CA LEU A 195 -4.52 -12.10 16.72
C LEU A 195 -4.84 -13.47 16.12
N ASP A 196 -4.55 -14.54 16.85
CA ASP A 196 -4.74 -15.91 16.40
C ASP A 196 -4.96 -16.85 17.61
N PHE A 197 -5.67 -17.96 17.40
CA PHE A 197 -5.91 -18.99 18.42
C PHE A 197 -4.86 -20.11 18.37
N ARG A 198 -3.98 -20.06 17.35
CA ARG A 198 -2.82 -20.93 17.20
C ARG A 198 -1.59 -20.12 16.81
N MET A 199 -0.40 -20.64 17.11
CA MET A 199 0.85 -20.02 16.69
C MET A 199 1.09 -20.22 15.18
N SER A 200 0.51 -19.35 14.35
CA SER A 200 0.69 -19.35 12.89
C SER A 200 2.04 -18.75 12.47
N THR A 201 2.44 -18.94 11.21
CA THR A 201 3.67 -18.32 10.66
C THR A 201 3.68 -16.81 10.86
N THR A 202 2.53 -16.15 10.68
CA THR A 202 2.46 -14.70 10.94
C THR A 202 2.72 -14.37 12.41
N CYS A 203 2.22 -15.19 13.35
CA CYS A 203 2.50 -15.00 14.77
C CYS A 203 3.99 -15.15 15.09
N VAL A 204 4.68 -16.12 14.48
CA VAL A 204 6.13 -16.35 14.70
C VAL A 204 6.97 -15.14 14.32
N TYR A 205 6.53 -14.35 13.33
CA TYR A 205 7.21 -13.14 12.88
C TYR A 205 6.64 -11.84 13.51
N SER A 206 5.65 -11.91 14.41
CA SER A 206 5.00 -10.73 14.98
C SER A 206 5.69 -10.26 16.26
N ASP A 207 5.67 -8.96 16.51
CA ASP A 207 6.16 -8.38 17.77
C ASP A 207 5.22 -8.71 18.94
N VAL A 208 3.91 -8.68 18.68
CA VAL A 208 2.87 -8.95 19.66
C VAL A 208 1.90 -9.99 19.12
N VAL A 209 1.70 -11.05 19.90
CA VAL A 209 0.69 -12.09 19.63
C VAL A 209 -0.38 -12.03 20.71
N LEU A 210 -1.63 -11.84 20.29
CA LEU A 210 -2.78 -11.81 21.20
C LEU A 210 -3.60 -13.10 21.02
N PRO A 211 -3.82 -13.88 22.10
CA PRO A 211 -4.64 -15.08 22.01
C PRO A 211 -6.11 -14.70 21.79
N THR A 212 -6.71 -15.20 20.71
CA THR A 212 -8.14 -15.03 20.44
C THR A 212 -8.91 -16.30 20.77
N ALA A 213 -10.20 -16.15 21.10
CA ALA A 213 -11.12 -17.28 21.26
C ALA A 213 -11.20 -18.13 19.98
N THR A 214 -11.41 -19.43 20.14
CA THR A 214 -11.72 -20.31 19.01
C THR A 214 -13.14 -20.04 18.48
N TRP A 215 -13.58 -20.76 17.47
CA TRP A 215 -14.95 -20.60 16.95
C TRP A 215 -16.05 -21.15 17.88
N TYR A 216 -15.68 -21.85 18.95
CA TYR A 216 -16.60 -22.46 19.92
C TYR A 216 -16.60 -21.77 21.29
N GLU A 217 -15.97 -20.60 21.39
CA GLU A 217 -15.76 -19.80 22.61
C GLU A 217 -16.08 -18.32 22.33
#